data_AF-A0A1E7N1T3-F1
#
_entry.id   AF-A0A1E7N1T3-F1
#
_cell.length_a   1.000
_cell.length_b   1.000
_cell.length_c   1.000
_cell.angle_alpha   90.00
_cell.angle_beta   90.00
_cell.angle_gamma   90.00
#
_symmetry.space_group_name_H-M   'P 1'
#
loop_
_entity.id
_entity.type
_entity.pdbx_description
1 polymer ?
#
loop_
_entity_poly.entity_id
_entity_poly.type
_entity_poly.pdbx_seq_one_letter_code
_entity_poly.pdbx_strand_id
1 'polypeptide(L)' 'MAGRAVLDVLAWDESVTPRRPARVRAALICADYDAGMHGWRAHADNRDLNVAWSPEGQATLVMPWGEPRAGREAASAV' A
#
# COMPACT_ATOMS: atom_id res chain seq x y z
N MET A 1 12.83 -4.79 9.38
CA MET A 1 11.38 -4.57 9.20
C MET A 1 11.21 -3.43 8.22
N ALA A 2 10.54 -3.64 7.09
CA ALA A 2 10.23 -2.57 6.14
C ALA A 2 8.89 -1.92 6.53
N GLY A 3 8.93 -0.95 7.44
CA GLY A 3 7.77 -0.10 7.72
C GLY A 3 7.56 0.90 6.59
N ARG A 4 6.30 1.30 6.34
CA ARG A 4 5.97 2.43 5.46
C ARG A 4 5.53 3.60 6.33
N ALA A 5 6.02 4.80 6.02
CA ALA A 5 5.69 5.99 6.80
C ALA A 5 4.25 6.41 6.50
N VAL A 6 3.39 6.39 7.52
CA VAL A 6 2.06 6.98 7.48
C VAL A 6 2.19 8.47 7.79
N LEU A 7 1.70 9.31 6.89
CA LEU A 7 1.72 10.76 7.03
C LEU A 7 0.45 11.29 7.70
N ASP A 8 -0.72 10.70 7.37
CA ASP A 8 -2.01 11.14 7.89
C ASP A 8 -3.06 10.02 7.89
N VAL A 9 -4.07 10.10 8.76
CA VAL A 9 -5.24 9.21 8.78
C VAL A 9 -6.43 9.95 8.18
N LEU A 10 -6.88 9.49 7.01
CA LEU A 10 -7.93 10.15 6.23
C LEU A 10 -9.33 9.66 6.59
N ALA A 11 -9.45 8.42 7.06
CA ALA A 11 -10.72 7.85 7.50
C ALA A 11 -10.51 6.79 8.59
N TRP A 12 -11.50 6.66 9.47
CA TRP A 12 -11.56 5.69 10.55
C TRP A 12 -12.71 4.72 10.32
N ASP A 13 -12.50 3.46 10.70
CA ASP A 13 -13.57 2.49 10.89
C ASP A 13 -14.15 2.67 12.29
N GLU A 14 -15.35 3.27 12.34
CA GLU A 14 -16.10 3.56 13.56
C GLU A 14 -16.93 2.34 14.03
N SER A 15 -16.96 1.23 13.28
CA SER A 15 -17.72 0.03 13.66
C SER A 15 -17.05 -0.81 14.76
N VAL A 16 -15.79 -0.53 15.07
CA VAL A 16 -14.96 -1.25 16.04
C VAL A 16 -14.45 -0.31 17.13
N THR A 17 -14.31 -0.82 18.35
CA THR A 17 -13.76 -0.07 19.49
C THR A 17 -12.52 -0.78 20.07
N PRO A 18 -11.36 -0.12 20.17
CA PRO A 18 -11.09 1.25 19.73
C PRO A 18 -11.15 1.37 18.19
N ARG A 19 -11.50 2.57 17.71
CA ARG A 19 -11.54 2.86 16.27
C ARG A 19 -10.20 2.55 15.61
N ARG A 20 -10.25 2.08 14.37
CA ARG A 20 -9.07 1.69 13.58
C ARG A 20 -8.98 2.53 12.31
N PRO A 21 -7.79 2.97 11.88
CA PRO A 21 -7.63 3.62 10.59
C PRO A 21 -8.14 2.74 9.44
N ALA A 22 -9.04 3.25 8.61
CA ALA A 22 -9.55 2.56 7.42
C ALA A 22 -8.82 3.04 6.15
N ARG A 23 -8.41 4.31 6.12
CA ARG A 23 -7.68 4.92 5.00
C ARG A 23 -6.64 5.91 5.53
N VAL A 24 -5.46 5.87 4.94
CA VAL A 24 -4.32 6.71 5.33
C VAL A 24 -3.64 7.33 4.12
N ARG A 25 -2.92 8.42 4.32
CA ARG A 25 -1.92 8.91 3.39
C ARG A 25 -0.55 8.37 3.81
N ALA A 26 0.16 7.71 2.91
CA ALA A 26 1.47 7.14 3.17
C ALA A 26 2.51 7.64 2.15
N ALA A 27 3.74 7.83 2.61
CA ALA A 27 4.89 8.04 1.74
C ALA A 27 5.44 6.69 1.29
N LEU A 28 5.53 6.49 -0.02
CA LEU A 28 6.13 5.32 -0.65
C LEU A 28 7.48 5.73 -1.20
N ILE A 29 8.54 5.22 -0.59
CA ILE A 29 9.92 5.45 -1.01
C ILE A 29 10.41 4.19 -1.69
N CYS A 30 10.80 4.31 -2.95
CA CYS A 30 11.49 3.26 -3.69
C CYS A 30 12.90 3.74 -3.98
N ALA A 31 13.86 2.84 -3.75
CA ALA A 31 15.25 3.06 -4.11
C ALA A 31 15.70 1.89 -4.98
N ASP A 32 16.32 2.21 -6.10
CA ASP A 32 16.77 1.26 -7.10
C ASP A 32 18.13 1.71 -7.67
N TYR A 33 18.93 0.73 -8.09
CA TYR A 33 20.22 1.01 -8.73
C TYR A 33 19.99 1.19 -10.23
N ASP A 34 20.37 2.35 -10.75
CA ASP A 34 20.34 2.65 -12.18
C ASP A 34 21.74 2.42 -12.78
N ALA A 35 21.87 1.30 -13.50
CA ALA A 35 23.11 0.92 -14.16
C ALA A 35 23.53 1.88 -15.28
N GLY A 36 22.60 2.59 -15.91
CA GLY A 36 22.88 3.55 -16.98
C GLY A 36 23.47 4.88 -16.46
N MET A 37 23.22 5.20 -15.19
CA MET A 37 23.84 6.33 -14.49
C MET A 37 24.97 5.93 -13.53
N HIS A 38 25.24 4.62 -13.41
CA HIS A 38 26.19 4.07 -12.44
C HIS A 38 25.93 4.53 -11.00
N GLY A 39 24.66 4.59 -10.58
CA GLY A 39 24.31 5.16 -9.27
C GLY A 39 22.97 4.70 -8.72
N TRP A 40 22.76 5.01 -7.44
CA TRP A 40 21.48 4.79 -6.78
C TRP A 40 20.52 5.94 -7.06
N ARG A 41 19.26 5.61 -7.32
CA ARG A 41 18.17 6.57 -7.39
C ARG A 41 17.15 6.26 -6.30
N ALA A 42 16.51 7.30 -5.82
CA ALA A 42 15.36 7.18 -4.94
C ALA A 42 14.25 8.07 -5.48
N HIS A 43 13.02 7.55 -5.43
CA HIS A 43 11.82 8.30 -5.74
C HIS A 43 10.82 8.11 -4.61
N ALA A 44 10.08 9.17 -4.32
CA ALA A 44 9.05 9.18 -3.30
C ALA A 44 7.73 9.62 -3.90
N ASP A 45 6.66 8.96 -3.50
CA ASP A 45 5.29 9.32 -3.87
C ASP A 45 4.39 9.27 -2.63
N ASN A 46 3.43 10.19 -2.56
CA ASN A 46 2.46 10.22 -1.48
C ASN A 46 1.14 9.66 -1.99
N ARG A 47 0.70 8.55 -1.41
CA ARG A 47 -0.53 7.87 -1.83
C ARG A 47 -1.51 7.68 -0.72
N ASP A 48 -2.78 7.82 -1.07
CA ASP A 48 -3.88 7.44 -0.21
C ASP A 48 -4.10 5.93 -0.38
N LEU A 49 -4.03 5.20 0.72
CA LEU A 49 -4.11 3.73 0.74
C LEU A 49 -5.15 3.27 1.76
N ASN A 50 -5.83 2.18 1.43
CA ASN A 50 -6.71 1.50 2.37
C ASN A 50 -5.87 0.68 3.36
N VAL A 51 -6.39 0.50 4.57
CA VAL A 51 -5.79 -0.31 5.62
C VAL A 51 -6.67 -1.53 5.85
N ALA A 52 -6.10 -2.72 5.67
CA ALA A 52 -6.72 -3.97 6.07
C ALA A 52 -6.28 -4.31 7.49
N TRP A 53 -7.19 -4.90 8.27
CA TRP A 53 -6.92 -5.34 9.64
C TRP A 53 -7.16 -6.84 9.74
N SER A 54 -6.20 -7.56 10.31
CA SER A 54 -6.41 -8.95 10.66
C SER A 54 -7.36 -9.09 11.87
N PRO A 55 -7.98 -10.26 12.08
CA PRO A 55 -8.76 -10.53 13.28
C PRO A 55 -7.98 -10.29 14.59
N GLU A 56 -6.67 -10.54 14.57
CA GLU A 56 -5.75 -10.33 15.69
C GLU A 56 -5.38 -8.85 15.90
N GLY A 57 -5.85 -7.95 15.03
CA GLY A 57 -5.62 -6.51 15.14
C GLY A 57 -4.34 -6.03 14.47
N GLN A 58 -3.76 -6.79 13.54
CA GLN A 58 -2.59 -6.35 12.79
C GLN A 58 -3.00 -5.55 11.55
N ALA A 59 -2.47 -4.34 11.41
CA ALA A 59 -2.69 -3.48 10.25
C ALA A 59 -1.77 -3.83 9.07
N THR A 60 -2.32 -3.85 7.86
CA THR A 60 -1.57 -3.99 6.60
C THR A 60 -2.08 -2.97 5.58
N LEU A 61 -1.16 -2.30 4.87
CA LEU A 61 -1.52 -1.40 3.77
C LEU A 61 -1.92 -2.22 2.54
N VAL A 62 -3.09 -1.93 1.99
CA VAL A 62 -3.54 -2.48 0.71
C VAL A 62 -2.84 -1.69 -0.40
N MET A 63 -1.82 -2.30 -1.00
CA MET A 63 -1.06 -1.67 -2.08
C MET A 63 -1.83 -1.78 -3.40
N PRO A 64 -1.82 -0.75 -4.26
CA PRO A 64 -2.61 -0.73 -5.50
C PRO A 64 -2.16 -1.77 -6.54
N TRP A 65 -0.95 -2.32 -6.41
CA TRP A 65 -0.46 -3.42 -7.25
C TRP A 65 -0.74 -4.82 -6.68
N GLY A 66 -1.38 -4.89 -5.50
CA GLY A 66 -1.81 -6.13 -4.85
C GLY A 66 -3.33 -6.33 -4.87
N GLU A 67 -4.10 -5.41 -5.46
CA GLU A 67 -5.54 -5.60 -5.66
C GLU A 67 -5.76 -6.72 -6.68
N PRO A 68 -6.64 -7.71 -6.39
CA PRO A 68 -7.11 -8.61 -7.43
C PRO A 68 -7.78 -7.75 -8.51
N ARG A 69 -7.23 -7.77 -9.72
CA ARG A 69 -7.91 -7.19 -10.88
C ARG A 69 -9.23 -7.93 -11.07
N ALA A 70 -10.33 -7.35 -10.61
CA ALA A 70 -11.65 -7.79 -11.01
C ALA A 70 -11.74 -7.66 -12.53
N GLY A 71 -11.80 -8.79 -13.24
CA GLY A 71 -12.09 -8.83 -14.67
C GLY A 71 -10.86 -8.80 -15.58
N ARG A 72 -10.21 -9.95 -15.77
CA ARG A 72 -9.79 -10.35 -17.11
C ARG A 72 -10.03 -11.85 -17.22
N GLU A 73 -11.11 -12.21 -17.92
CA GLU A 73 -11.34 -13.59 -18.36
C GLU A 73 -10.04 -14.15 -18.94
N ALA A 74 -9.67 -15.33 -18.48
CA ALA A 74 -8.64 -16.13 -19.12
C ALA A 74 -9.13 -16.46 -20.53
N ALA A 75 -8.66 -15.70 -21.52
CA ALA A 75 -8.78 -16.10 -22.91
C ALA A 75 -7.87 -17.31 -23.12
N SER A 76 -8.53 -18.39 -23.54
CA SER A 76 -8.07 -19.74 -23.77
C SER A 76 -6.70 -19.88 -24.42
N ALA A 77 -6.01 -20.94 -24.01
CA ALA A 77 -4.91 -21.57 -24.72
C ALA A 77 -5.27 -21.88 -26.19
N VAL A 78 -4.29 -21.67 -27.07
CA VAL A 78 -4.05 -22.46 -28.28
C VAL A 78 -2.55 -22.67 -28.40
#